data_AF-A0A4Q4B4E8-F1
#
_entry.id   AF-A0A4Q4B4E8-F1
#
_cell.length_a   1.000
_cell.length_b   1.000
_cell.length_c   1.000
_cell.angle_alpha   90.00
_cell.angle_beta   90.00
_cell.angle_gamma   90.00
#
_symmetry.space_group_name_H-M   'P 1'
#
loop_
_entity.id
_entity.type
_entity.pdbx_description
1 polymer ?
#
loop_
_entity_poly.entity_id
_entity_poly.type
_entity_poly.pdbx_seq_one_letter_code
_entity_poly.pdbx_strand_id
1 'polypeptide(L)'
;MKQFYTLIATLIFSTVAFAQIPAGYYDSATGTGYTLKTQLHNIIDNHNDQGYNAMDGFIASYDLDNYYETGSNTILDPYSENPTGSDPYTFSPVSDECGNYSGEGDCYNKEHVIPQSVFSQNTPMRSDAHHLLPTDGRVNGFRNNYPFGVVDNSQLVNQDGISNPTQNGSKLGGNLNSGYSAGYTNTVFEPIDEFKGDIARIYFYFVTRYEDQISSWGSYAMFDGSSDKVLDDPFLNILLTWHQMDPVSQKEIDRNNNIYYNHQSNRNPFVDHPEYVGMIWNVTPDTEAPSTPTNLMVTNEGSTTISLDWTASTDNIGVTAYDVYVDGVYNMTVTTNSATVVNLTPETTYSFYVIAKDDAGNESSQSNSINGTTTEAGANGDECASEDFEDMPANSSEYNNRTWTGDSGTWNATEARTDQTIEGSRAILIDYRGTTDGASLTSPTLSGGIGSFTITTQRIFTGSNGTLNVMVNGNLAGTIPYSDTVQTTTITNINVDGNVTVVIEDNNSGDARVGMDNLSWTCYSSLSLPENSIEAISIYPNPVKNSLNIKLNSQIETQIDIFNVLGKHVLSKVITNSSTINTEQLSTGVYILRIKQGNSTLSKKLIKN
;
A
#
# COMPACT_ATOMS: atom_id res chain seq x y z
N MET A 1 -37.76 -21.54 68.69
CA MET A 1 -37.09 -20.35 68.11
C MET A 1 -35.63 -20.71 67.89
N LYS A 2 -35.22 -21.03 66.65
CA LYS A 2 -33.81 -21.22 66.29
C LYS A 2 -33.48 -20.10 65.31
N GLN A 3 -32.64 -19.16 65.75
CA GLN A 3 -32.16 -18.04 64.95
C GLN A 3 -31.02 -18.55 64.04
N PHE A 4 -31.14 -18.31 62.74
CA PHE A 4 -30.04 -18.46 61.80
C PHE A 4 -29.27 -17.14 61.74
N TYR A 5 -27.97 -17.18 62.06
CA TYR A 5 -27.04 -16.09 61.79
C TYR A 5 -26.32 -16.42 60.49
N THR A 6 -26.56 -15.61 59.45
CA THR A 6 -25.84 -15.68 58.18
C THR A 6 -24.57 -14.85 58.33
N LEU A 7 -23.42 -15.52 58.37
CA LEU A 7 -22.10 -14.87 58.37
C LEU A 7 -21.79 -14.44 56.92
N ILE A 8 -21.75 -13.14 56.65
CA ILE A 8 -21.29 -12.58 55.37
C ILE A 8 -19.77 -12.41 55.47
N ALA A 9 -19.03 -13.28 54.78
CA ALA A 9 -17.60 -13.11 54.58
C ALA A 9 -17.38 -12.14 53.42
N THR A 10 -16.84 -10.96 53.71
CA THR A 10 -16.42 -9.98 52.71
C THR A 10 -15.00 -10.35 52.24
N LEU A 11 -14.86 -10.89 51.03
CA LEU A 11 -13.57 -11.07 50.39
C LEU A 11 -13.09 -9.70 49.88
N ILE A 12 -12.04 -9.16 50.50
CA ILE A 12 -11.31 -8.00 49.98
C ILE A 12 -10.32 -8.54 48.94
N PHE A 13 -10.64 -8.38 47.66
CA PHE A 13 -9.66 -8.58 46.59
C PHE A 13 -8.78 -7.32 46.51
N SER A 14 -7.53 -7.44 46.94
CA SER A 14 -6.49 -6.45 46.65
C SER A 14 -6.08 -6.62 45.17
N THR A 15 -6.56 -5.74 44.30
CA THR A 15 -6.08 -5.64 42.92
C THR A 15 -4.70 -4.97 42.95
N VAL A 16 -3.64 -5.72 42.69
CA VAL A 16 -2.34 -5.15 42.35
C VAL A 16 -2.46 -4.67 40.90
N ALA A 17 -2.59 -3.37 40.70
CA ALA A 17 -2.59 -2.79 39.36
C ALA A 17 -1.13 -2.69 38.92
N PHE A 18 -0.71 -3.57 38.01
CA PHE A 18 0.54 -3.37 37.29
C PHE A 18 0.38 -2.12 36.42
N ALA A 19 1.32 -1.19 36.54
CA ALA A 19 1.38 -0.05 35.66
C ALA A 19 1.61 -0.57 34.23
N GLN A 20 0.74 -0.19 33.31
CA GLN A 20 0.72 -0.69 31.93
C GLN A 20 0.96 0.48 30.97
N ILE A 21 1.30 0.18 29.72
CA ILE A 21 1.36 1.20 28.66
C ILE A 21 0.01 1.97 28.66
N PRO A 22 0.01 3.31 28.67
CA PRO A 22 -1.23 4.07 28.60
C PRO A 22 -2.03 3.66 27.35
N ALA A 23 -3.35 3.52 27.51
CA ALA A 23 -4.20 3.15 26.38
C ALA A 23 -4.07 4.20 25.26
N GLY A 24 -3.80 3.71 24.04
CA GLY A 24 -3.61 4.54 22.85
C GLY A 24 -2.27 5.26 22.73
N TYR A 25 -1.30 4.98 23.61
CA TYR A 25 -0.02 5.71 23.62
C TYR A 25 0.76 5.60 22.30
N TYR A 26 0.66 4.47 21.60
CA TYR A 26 1.35 4.19 20.34
C TYR A 26 0.41 4.16 19.11
N ASP A 27 -0.83 4.64 19.20
CA ASP A 27 -1.83 4.53 18.10
C ASP A 27 -1.39 5.21 16.79
N SER A 28 -0.47 6.18 16.87
CA SER A 28 0.07 6.88 15.70
C SER A 28 1.35 6.25 15.12
N ALA A 29 1.88 5.20 15.74
CA ALA A 29 3.07 4.46 15.29
C ALA A 29 2.69 3.34 14.31
N THR A 30 2.26 3.72 13.11
CA THR A 30 1.72 2.80 12.09
C THR A 30 2.66 2.51 10.93
N GLY A 31 3.77 3.24 10.81
CA GLY A 31 4.73 3.12 9.71
C GLY A 31 5.73 1.98 9.89
N THR A 32 6.71 1.96 9.00
CA THR A 32 7.91 1.09 9.02
C THR A 32 9.16 1.92 8.72
N GLY A 33 10.34 1.34 8.90
CA GLY A 33 11.63 2.00 8.64
C GLY A 33 11.77 3.31 9.41
N TYR A 34 12.39 4.32 8.79
CA TYR A 34 12.57 5.62 9.42
C TYR A 34 11.28 6.42 9.56
N THR A 35 10.21 6.11 8.80
CA THR A 35 8.89 6.69 9.03
C THR A 35 8.35 6.32 10.40
N LEU A 36 8.49 5.05 10.81
CA LEU A 36 8.12 4.60 12.15
C LEU A 36 8.97 5.30 13.23
N LYS A 37 10.28 5.43 12.99
CA LYS A 37 11.18 6.16 13.89
C LYS A 37 10.70 7.60 14.14
N THR A 38 10.38 8.34 13.08
CA THR A 38 9.86 9.72 13.20
C THR A 38 8.50 9.77 13.89
N GLN A 39 7.61 8.80 13.67
CA GLN A 39 6.33 8.71 14.40
C GLN A 39 6.57 8.48 15.90
N LEU A 40 7.48 7.57 16.26
CA LEU A 40 7.84 7.33 17.65
C LEU A 40 8.51 8.54 18.29
N HIS A 41 9.39 9.24 17.57
CA HIS A 41 9.95 10.53 17.98
C HIS A 41 8.83 11.49 18.39
N ASN A 42 7.85 11.72 17.52
CA ASN A 42 6.72 12.62 17.80
C ASN A 42 5.90 12.22 19.04
N ILE A 43 5.78 10.91 19.32
CA ILE A 43 5.08 10.40 20.51
C ILE A 43 5.87 10.71 21.79
N ILE A 44 7.18 10.49 21.77
CA ILE A 44 8.03 10.54 22.98
C ILE A 44 8.77 11.86 23.18
N ASP A 45 8.68 12.79 22.22
CA ASP A 45 9.38 14.08 22.21
C ASP A 45 8.96 14.93 23.43
N ASN A 46 7.68 15.02 23.74
CA ASN A 46 7.21 15.90 24.81
C ASN A 46 7.34 15.29 26.22
N HIS A 47 8.58 15.09 26.68
CA HIS A 47 8.86 14.65 28.05
C HIS A 47 9.00 15.83 29.02
N ASN A 48 8.70 15.59 30.29
CA ASN A 48 8.76 16.55 31.38
C ASN A 48 10.12 16.50 32.09
N ASP A 49 11.08 17.31 31.65
CA ASP A 49 12.43 17.37 32.23
C ASP A 49 12.38 17.76 33.72
N GLN A 50 12.73 16.81 34.61
CA GLN A 50 12.77 17.03 36.06
C GLN A 50 14.09 17.68 36.54
N GLY A 51 15.06 17.84 35.63
CA GLY A 51 16.39 18.33 35.93
C GLY A 51 17.33 17.27 36.50
N TYR A 52 18.63 17.48 36.31
CA TYR A 52 19.66 16.47 36.55
C TYR A 52 19.70 15.92 38.00
N ASN A 53 19.44 16.77 39.00
CA ASN A 53 19.47 16.37 40.41
C ASN A 53 18.21 15.62 40.86
N ALA A 54 17.10 15.68 40.09
CA ALA A 54 15.91 14.91 40.42
C ALA A 54 16.13 13.41 40.20
N MET A 55 17.14 13.04 39.39
CA MET A 55 17.51 11.66 39.14
C MET A 55 17.97 10.93 40.42
N ASP A 56 18.54 11.65 41.39
CA ASP A 56 19.04 11.08 42.66
C ASP A 56 17.89 10.42 43.43
N GLY A 57 16.75 11.11 43.50
CA GLY A 57 15.54 10.60 44.12
C GLY A 57 14.88 9.47 43.31
N PHE A 58 14.98 9.51 41.98
CA PHE A 58 14.50 8.44 41.11
C PHE A 58 15.29 7.16 41.34
N ILE A 59 16.63 7.23 41.25
CA ILE A 59 17.55 6.11 41.47
C ILE A 59 17.31 5.50 42.85
N ALA A 60 17.26 6.32 43.90
CA ALA A 60 17.08 5.86 45.27
C ALA A 60 15.74 5.15 45.52
N SER A 61 14.74 5.37 44.66
CA SER A 61 13.40 4.81 44.80
C SER A 61 13.12 3.65 43.86
N TYR A 62 13.70 3.65 42.66
CA TYR A 62 13.26 2.82 41.54
C TYR A 62 14.38 2.02 40.85
N ASP A 63 15.65 2.38 41.02
CA ASP A 63 16.79 1.62 40.50
C ASP A 63 17.43 0.76 41.61
N LEU A 64 16.57 0.12 42.40
CA LEU A 64 16.96 -0.81 43.46
C LEU A 64 17.02 -2.23 42.93
N ASP A 65 17.99 -3.01 43.39
CA ASP A 65 18.08 -4.43 43.09
C ASP A 65 17.03 -5.22 43.87
N ASN A 66 15.91 -5.43 43.18
CA ASN A 66 14.81 -6.26 43.62
C ASN A 66 14.71 -7.55 42.78
N TYR A 67 15.71 -7.85 41.95
CA TYR A 67 15.60 -8.87 40.91
C TYR A 67 16.61 -10.01 41.11
N TYR A 68 17.81 -9.70 41.59
CA TYR A 68 18.88 -10.70 41.79
C TYR A 68 19.08 -10.96 43.29
N GLU A 69 19.25 -9.93 44.12
CA GLU A 69 19.43 -10.03 45.58
C GLU A 69 18.19 -9.53 46.35
N THR A 70 17.03 -10.15 46.10
CA THR A 70 15.74 -9.70 46.66
C THR A 70 15.79 -9.43 48.18
N GLY A 71 15.43 -8.20 48.56
CA GLY A 71 15.39 -7.75 49.97
C GLY A 71 16.69 -7.14 50.50
N SER A 72 17.72 -6.98 49.65
CA SER A 72 18.97 -6.25 49.95
C SER A 72 18.74 -4.75 50.18
N ASN A 73 17.76 -4.16 49.48
CA ASN A 73 17.53 -2.71 49.42
C ASN A 73 18.79 -1.93 48.99
N THR A 74 19.54 -2.51 48.05
CA THR A 74 20.73 -1.94 47.44
C THR A 74 20.42 -1.44 46.03
N ILE A 75 21.30 -0.59 45.48
CA ILE A 75 21.21 -0.12 44.09
C ILE A 75 21.47 -1.29 43.12
N LEU A 76 20.69 -1.37 42.04
CA LEU A 76 20.97 -2.25 40.90
C LEU A 76 22.02 -1.56 40.01
N ASP A 77 23.24 -2.07 40.00
CA ASP A 77 24.35 -1.54 39.19
C ASP A 77 24.60 -2.42 37.95
N PRO A 78 24.20 -2.00 36.75
CA PRO A 78 24.38 -2.78 35.52
C PRO A 78 25.83 -3.15 35.18
N TYR A 79 26.84 -2.47 35.75
CA TYR A 79 28.25 -2.77 35.53
C TYR A 79 28.83 -3.74 36.55
N SER A 80 28.19 -3.90 37.71
CA SER A 80 28.74 -4.61 38.88
C SER A 80 27.83 -5.73 39.41
N GLU A 81 26.60 -5.82 38.92
CA GLU A 81 25.61 -6.85 39.23
C GLU A 81 26.05 -8.26 38.83
N ASN A 82 25.96 -9.24 39.73
CA ASN A 82 26.28 -10.64 39.49
C ASN A 82 25.01 -11.53 39.48
N PRO A 83 24.41 -11.80 38.30
CA PRO A 83 23.09 -12.45 38.20
C PRO A 83 23.04 -13.89 38.70
N THR A 84 24.19 -14.51 38.96
CA THR A 84 24.31 -15.92 39.36
C THR A 84 24.86 -16.11 40.77
N GLY A 85 25.18 -15.04 41.47
CA GLY A 85 25.97 -15.09 42.70
C GLY A 85 25.62 -13.98 43.67
N SER A 86 26.63 -13.52 44.39
CA SER A 86 26.54 -12.29 45.16
C SER A 86 27.40 -11.25 44.48
N ASP A 87 26.94 -10.01 44.52
CA ASP A 87 27.72 -8.88 44.06
C ASP A 87 29.10 -8.76 44.74
N PRO A 88 30.13 -8.31 44.00
CA PRO A 88 31.43 -8.00 44.57
C PRO A 88 31.37 -6.87 45.61
N TYR A 89 30.39 -5.97 45.47
CA TYR A 89 30.08 -4.86 46.36
C TYR A 89 28.65 -4.39 46.09
N THR A 90 28.01 -3.80 47.11
CA THR A 90 26.66 -3.27 46.99
C THR A 90 26.61 -1.85 47.52
N PHE A 91 25.66 -1.05 47.03
CA PHE A 91 25.52 0.34 47.42
C PHE A 91 24.19 0.61 48.10
N SER A 92 24.25 1.29 49.24
CA SER A 92 23.06 1.81 49.91
C SER A 92 22.59 3.09 49.20
N PRO A 93 21.31 3.18 48.82
CA PRO A 93 20.77 4.34 48.14
C PRO A 93 20.96 5.60 49.01
N VAL A 94 21.27 6.73 48.36
CA VAL A 94 21.54 8.05 48.97
C VAL A 94 22.87 8.13 49.75
N SER A 95 23.20 7.17 50.60
CA SER A 95 24.41 7.26 51.44
C SER A 95 25.71 7.05 50.66
N ASP A 96 25.65 6.18 49.66
CA ASP A 96 26.83 5.76 48.89
C ASP A 96 26.88 6.45 47.52
N GLU A 97 26.09 7.51 47.31
CA GLU A 97 26.18 8.35 46.12
C GLU A 97 27.38 9.30 46.24
N CYS A 98 28.26 9.33 45.23
CA CYS A 98 29.42 10.22 45.27
C CYS A 98 29.95 10.66 43.89
N GLY A 99 30.91 11.59 43.91
CA GLY A 99 31.63 12.06 42.72
C GLY A 99 33.15 11.85 42.76
N ASN A 100 33.68 11.22 43.81
CA ASN A 100 35.11 10.97 43.97
C ASN A 100 35.35 9.53 44.43
N TYR A 101 36.09 8.76 43.64
CA TYR A 101 36.35 7.34 43.86
C TYR A 101 37.78 7.00 43.41
N SER A 102 38.33 5.94 43.97
CA SER A 102 39.71 5.49 43.77
C SER A 102 39.82 3.99 43.46
N GLY A 103 38.85 3.19 43.88
CA GLY A 103 38.71 1.77 43.59
C GLY A 103 37.24 1.38 43.32
N GLU A 104 37.06 0.16 42.82
CA GLU A 104 35.73 -0.45 42.63
C GLU A 104 35.07 -0.70 44.00
N GLY A 105 33.77 -0.43 44.10
CA GLY A 105 32.97 -0.54 45.31
C GLY A 105 33.05 0.67 46.25
N ASP A 106 33.72 1.76 45.85
CA ASP A 106 33.85 2.96 46.69
C ASP A 106 32.50 3.71 46.86
N CYS A 107 31.76 3.88 45.76
CA CYS A 107 30.48 4.59 45.70
C CYS A 107 29.83 4.40 44.33
N TYR A 108 28.54 4.73 44.19
CA TYR A 108 27.88 4.80 42.88
C TYR A 108 27.69 6.24 42.40
N ASN A 109 27.57 6.41 41.08
CA ASN A 109 27.18 7.66 40.44
C ASN A 109 26.28 7.42 39.21
N LYS A 110 25.87 8.51 38.55
CA LYS A 110 25.04 8.47 37.33
C LYS A 110 25.92 8.25 36.10
N GLU A 111 25.80 7.08 35.49
CA GLU A 111 26.31 6.81 34.14
C GLU A 111 25.37 7.40 33.11
N HIS A 112 25.95 8.09 32.13
CA HIS A 112 25.25 8.51 30.91
C HIS A 112 25.63 7.54 29.81
N VAL A 113 24.71 6.63 29.46
CA VAL A 113 24.94 5.61 28.44
C VAL A 113 25.39 6.26 27.12
N ILE A 114 24.78 7.38 26.74
CA ILE A 114 25.30 8.27 25.69
C ILE A 114 26.17 9.34 26.38
N PRO A 115 27.48 9.43 26.09
CA PRO A 115 28.36 10.35 26.81
C PRO A 115 27.93 11.82 26.69
N GLN A 116 27.98 12.56 27.78
CA GLN A 116 27.61 13.98 27.83
C GLN A 116 28.35 14.87 26.84
N SER A 117 29.57 14.48 26.43
CA SER A 117 30.36 15.19 25.42
C SER A 117 29.72 15.18 24.04
N VAL A 118 28.86 14.21 23.72
CA VAL A 118 28.19 14.10 22.42
C VAL A 118 27.17 15.22 22.22
N PHE A 119 26.41 15.54 23.26
CA PHE A 119 25.35 16.56 23.19
C PHE A 119 25.68 17.83 23.98
N SER A 120 26.97 18.07 24.26
CA SER A 120 27.46 19.27 24.96
C SER A 120 26.78 19.54 26.31
N GLN A 121 26.37 18.48 27.04
CA GLN A 121 25.64 18.59 28.32
C GLN A 121 24.31 19.34 28.22
N ASN A 122 23.74 19.52 27.03
CA ASN A 122 22.48 20.21 26.84
C ASN A 122 21.31 19.46 27.50
N THR A 123 20.41 20.23 28.10
CA THR A 123 19.11 19.75 28.55
C THR A 123 18.12 19.77 27.38
N PRO A 124 17.20 18.79 27.28
CA PRO A 124 16.89 17.85 28.35
C PRO A 124 17.67 16.52 28.30
N MET A 125 18.46 16.26 27.25
CA MET A 125 19.29 15.04 27.13
C MET A 125 20.10 14.75 28.39
N ARG A 126 20.68 15.77 29.04
CA ARG A 126 21.48 15.57 30.25
C ARG A 126 20.73 14.94 31.42
N SER A 127 19.43 15.16 31.53
CA SER A 127 18.59 14.76 32.67
C SER A 127 17.59 13.66 32.35
N ASP A 128 17.63 13.12 31.14
CA ASP A 128 16.69 12.11 30.66
C ASP A 128 16.92 10.74 31.33
N ALA A 129 16.01 10.36 32.21
CA ALA A 129 16.12 9.15 33.02
C ALA A 129 16.25 7.85 32.21
N HIS A 130 15.82 7.81 30.94
CA HIS A 130 15.92 6.60 30.12
C HIS A 130 17.37 6.20 29.81
N HIS A 131 18.35 7.12 29.86
CA HIS A 131 19.77 6.79 29.62
C HIS A 131 20.71 7.11 30.79
N LEU A 132 20.17 7.55 31.93
CA LEU A 132 20.92 7.67 33.17
C LEU A 132 20.76 6.39 33.99
N LEU A 133 21.86 5.69 34.29
CA LEU A 133 21.86 4.48 35.11
C LEU A 133 22.75 4.67 36.34
N PRO A 134 22.40 4.12 37.52
CA PRO A 134 23.33 4.11 38.63
C PRO A 134 24.39 3.02 38.41
N THR A 135 25.66 3.38 38.57
CA THR A 135 26.77 2.44 38.40
C THR A 135 27.89 2.75 39.37
N ASP A 136 28.76 1.79 39.65
CA ASP A 136 30.01 2.01 40.37
C ASP A 136 30.79 3.15 39.72
N GLY A 137 31.16 4.14 40.53
CA GLY A 137 31.81 5.34 40.06
C GLY A 137 33.15 5.04 39.38
N ARG A 138 33.93 4.08 39.90
CA ARG A 138 35.24 3.73 39.35
C ARG A 138 35.12 3.02 38.01
N VAL A 139 34.15 2.12 37.84
CA VAL A 139 33.84 1.43 36.58
C VAL A 139 33.26 2.41 35.56
N ASN A 140 32.35 3.31 35.95
CA ASN A 140 31.89 4.40 35.10
C ASN A 140 33.07 5.27 34.61
N GLY A 141 33.93 5.70 35.53
CA GLY A 141 35.15 6.44 35.20
C GLY A 141 36.13 5.67 34.30
N PHE A 142 36.13 4.33 34.38
CA PHE A 142 36.90 3.45 33.49
C PHE A 142 36.29 3.36 32.10
N ARG A 143 34.95 3.31 31.99
CA ARG A 143 34.23 3.39 30.71
C ARG A 143 34.47 4.72 29.99
N ASN A 144 34.54 5.84 30.73
CA ASN A 144 34.79 7.18 30.17
C ASN A 144 33.77 7.55 29.07
N ASN A 145 34.22 7.93 27.88
CA ASN A 145 33.40 8.20 26.71
C ASN A 145 33.63 7.16 25.61
N TYR A 146 34.17 5.98 25.94
CA TYR A 146 34.39 4.94 24.97
C TYR A 146 33.05 4.37 24.47
N PRO A 147 32.94 4.09 23.16
CA PRO A 147 31.76 3.43 22.61
C PRO A 147 31.57 2.05 23.21
N PHE A 148 30.33 1.59 23.30
CA PHE A 148 30.06 0.20 23.66
C PHE A 148 30.40 -0.73 22.51
N GLY A 149 30.95 -1.89 22.82
CA GLY A 149 31.30 -2.89 21.82
C GLY A 149 31.71 -4.22 22.44
N VAL A 150 32.26 -5.11 21.62
CA VAL A 150 32.74 -6.43 22.07
C VAL A 150 34.26 -6.34 22.23
N VAL A 151 34.79 -6.63 23.42
CA VAL A 151 36.23 -6.48 23.66
C VAL A 151 36.98 -7.74 23.22
N ASP A 152 38.06 -7.56 22.46
CA ASP A 152 39.05 -8.63 22.25
C ASP A 152 39.84 -8.81 23.55
N ASN A 153 39.65 -9.96 24.21
CA ASN A 153 40.32 -10.30 25.47
C ASN A 153 41.87 -10.27 25.37
N SER A 154 42.45 -10.33 24.17
CA SER A 154 43.89 -10.17 23.96
C SER A 154 44.37 -8.70 23.97
N GLN A 155 43.43 -7.74 23.97
CA GLN A 155 43.68 -6.30 23.88
C GLN A 155 43.11 -5.51 25.07
N LEU A 156 43.03 -6.13 26.25
CA LEU A 156 42.57 -5.46 27.47
C LEU A 156 43.49 -4.31 27.87
N VAL A 157 42.89 -3.17 28.20
CA VAL A 157 43.60 -1.99 28.73
C VAL A 157 43.98 -2.22 30.18
N ASN A 158 45.19 -1.82 30.57
CA ASN A 158 45.60 -1.78 31.98
C ASN A 158 45.51 -0.34 32.49
N GLN A 159 44.85 -0.14 33.64
CA GLN A 159 44.77 1.14 34.32
C GLN A 159 44.91 0.93 35.83
N ASP A 160 45.73 1.75 36.48
CA ASP A 160 45.95 1.65 37.93
C ASP A 160 44.64 1.83 38.71
N GLY A 161 44.45 1.01 39.74
CA GLY A 161 43.30 1.10 40.65
C GLY A 161 41.99 0.54 40.12
N ILE A 162 42.00 -0.31 39.09
CA ILE A 162 40.84 -1.08 38.64
C ILE A 162 41.28 -2.40 37.99
N SER A 163 40.51 -3.48 38.13
CA SER A 163 40.78 -4.71 37.36
C SER A 163 40.21 -4.65 35.95
N ASN A 164 40.78 -5.40 35.01
CA ASN A 164 40.21 -5.55 33.66
C ASN A 164 40.39 -7.00 33.17
N PRO A 165 39.31 -7.82 33.09
CA PRO A 165 37.92 -7.46 33.39
C PRO A 165 37.73 -6.91 34.81
N THR A 166 36.73 -6.03 34.99
CA THR A 166 36.35 -5.51 36.32
C THR A 166 35.93 -6.67 37.23
N GLN A 167 35.74 -6.43 38.53
CA GLN A 167 35.40 -7.51 39.47
C GLN A 167 34.14 -8.30 39.06
N ASN A 168 33.26 -7.65 38.29
CA ASN A 168 32.05 -8.25 37.76
C ASN A 168 32.11 -8.63 36.26
N GLY A 169 33.25 -8.41 35.59
CA GLY A 169 33.46 -8.93 34.23
C GLY A 169 33.17 -7.95 33.09
N SER A 170 32.81 -6.70 33.38
CA SER A 170 32.86 -5.62 32.37
C SER A 170 34.30 -5.41 31.90
N LYS A 171 34.50 -4.96 30.65
CA LYS A 171 35.84 -4.89 30.05
C LYS A 171 36.07 -3.59 29.30
N LEU A 172 37.33 -3.18 29.24
CA LEU A 172 37.78 -2.11 28.35
C LEU A 172 38.94 -2.61 27.49
N GLY A 173 38.85 -2.49 26.18
CA GLY A 173 39.88 -3.02 25.30
C GLY A 173 39.66 -2.68 23.85
N GLY A 174 40.58 -3.13 22.98
CA GLY A 174 40.35 -3.05 21.54
C GLY A 174 39.10 -3.84 21.15
N ASN A 175 38.31 -3.29 20.22
CA ASN A 175 37.13 -3.99 19.70
C ASN A 175 37.52 -5.28 18.98
N LEU A 176 36.77 -6.36 19.24
CA LEU A 176 36.85 -7.62 18.54
C LEU A 176 36.38 -7.41 17.10
N ASN A 177 37.32 -7.19 16.19
CA ASN A 177 37.03 -6.91 14.79
C ASN A 177 36.71 -8.18 13.97
N SER A 178 35.69 -8.92 14.38
CA SER A 178 35.20 -10.14 13.70
C SER A 178 33.73 -10.42 14.07
N GLY A 179 33.04 -11.27 13.30
CA GLY A 179 31.64 -11.58 13.58
C GLY A 179 30.75 -10.32 13.46
N TYR A 180 29.75 -10.21 14.36
CA TYR A 180 28.81 -9.08 14.36
C TYR A 180 29.43 -7.76 14.87
N SER A 181 30.64 -7.80 15.44
CA SER A 181 31.39 -6.61 15.89
C SER A 181 32.49 -6.17 14.93
N ALA A 182 32.52 -6.72 13.70
CA ALA A 182 33.49 -6.32 12.68
C ALA A 182 33.23 -4.89 12.16
N GLY A 183 34.32 -4.17 11.84
CA GLY A 183 34.28 -2.84 11.21
C GLY A 183 34.85 -1.69 12.07
N TYR A 184 35.08 -1.91 13.36
CA TYR A 184 35.71 -0.95 14.27
C TYR A 184 36.93 -1.56 14.97
N THR A 185 38.00 -0.79 15.16
CA THR A 185 39.30 -1.31 15.67
C THR A 185 39.86 -0.56 16.87
N ASN A 186 39.20 0.53 17.31
CA ASN A 186 39.66 1.29 18.48
C ASN A 186 39.07 0.70 19.77
N THR A 187 39.39 1.34 20.89
CA THR A 187 38.91 0.96 22.22
C THR A 187 37.40 1.06 22.34
N VAL A 188 36.79 0.02 22.92
CA VAL A 188 35.38 -0.08 23.30
C VAL A 188 35.27 -0.52 24.77
N PHE A 189 34.12 -0.25 25.36
CA PHE A 189 33.70 -0.82 26.64
C PHE A 189 32.67 -1.92 26.41
N GLU A 190 32.85 -3.09 27.03
CA GLU A 190 31.92 -4.21 26.97
C GLU A 190 31.28 -4.38 28.36
N PRO A 191 29.95 -4.17 28.50
CA PRO A 191 29.22 -4.49 29.72
C PRO A 191 29.03 -6.01 29.81
N ILE A 192 28.61 -6.50 30.97
CA ILE A 192 28.28 -7.92 31.14
C ILE A 192 27.07 -8.33 30.29
N ASP A 193 26.95 -9.63 30.01
CA ASP A 193 25.95 -10.14 29.07
C ASP A 193 24.50 -9.84 29.47
N GLU A 194 24.20 -9.78 30.77
CA GLU A 194 22.84 -9.57 31.34
C GLU A 194 22.22 -8.19 31.06
N PHE A 195 23.03 -7.21 30.65
CA PHE A 195 22.58 -5.83 30.43
C PHE A 195 22.86 -5.33 29.01
N LYS A 196 23.30 -6.21 28.12
CA LYS A 196 23.64 -5.83 26.74
C LYS A 196 22.40 -5.35 25.98
N GLY A 197 21.25 -5.97 26.19
CA GLY A 197 19.96 -5.63 25.61
C GLY A 197 19.40 -4.32 26.15
N ASP A 198 19.54 -4.09 27.46
CA ASP A 198 19.19 -2.82 28.11
C ASP A 198 19.93 -1.66 27.44
N ILE A 199 21.27 -1.77 27.35
CA ILE A 199 22.11 -0.74 26.72
C ILE A 199 21.70 -0.53 25.27
N ALA A 200 21.41 -1.59 24.52
CA ALA A 200 20.93 -1.48 23.14
C ALA A 200 19.60 -0.70 23.03
N ARG A 201 18.61 -1.03 23.85
CA ARG A 201 17.30 -0.35 23.87
C ARG A 201 17.40 1.10 24.33
N ILE A 202 18.37 1.44 25.17
CA ILE A 202 18.68 2.83 25.55
C ILE A 202 19.25 3.61 24.35
N TYR A 203 20.14 3.01 23.56
CA TYR A 203 20.64 3.64 22.34
C TYR A 203 19.53 3.89 21.32
N PHE A 204 18.71 2.87 21.02
CA PHE A 204 17.57 3.00 20.10
C PHE A 204 16.60 4.09 20.56
N TYR A 205 16.31 4.13 21.86
CA TYR A 205 15.51 5.20 22.46
C TYR A 205 16.12 6.57 22.21
N PHE A 206 17.39 6.76 22.58
CA PHE A 206 18.01 8.07 22.57
C PHE A 206 18.08 8.66 21.16
N VAL A 207 18.46 7.86 20.17
CA VAL A 207 18.54 8.31 18.76
C VAL A 207 17.18 8.53 18.11
N THR A 208 16.11 7.96 18.67
CA THR A 208 14.72 8.18 18.24
C THR A 208 14.15 9.41 18.93
N ARG A 209 14.29 9.50 20.25
CA ARG A 209 13.79 10.63 21.03
C ARG A 209 14.37 11.92 20.50
N TYR A 210 15.67 12.00 20.26
CA TYR A 210 16.34 13.25 19.90
C TYR A 210 16.62 13.39 18.39
N GLU A 211 15.78 12.78 17.55
CA GLU A 211 15.92 12.76 16.09
C GLU A 211 16.19 14.16 15.49
N ASP A 212 15.47 15.17 15.97
CA ASP A 212 15.56 16.57 15.54
C ASP A 212 16.84 17.31 16.02
N GLN A 213 17.56 16.75 17.00
CA GLN A 213 18.73 17.37 17.63
C GLN A 213 20.07 16.77 17.19
N ILE A 214 20.07 15.63 16.48
CA ILE A 214 21.27 14.90 16.06
C ILE A 214 22.26 15.78 15.29
N SER A 215 21.75 16.67 14.43
CA SER A 215 22.59 17.58 13.63
C SER A 215 23.45 18.53 14.46
N SER A 216 23.12 18.71 15.75
CA SER A 216 23.87 19.53 16.70
C SER A 216 24.90 18.77 17.54
N TRP A 217 24.94 17.44 17.42
CA TRP A 217 25.81 16.59 18.21
C TRP A 217 27.27 16.62 17.74
N GLY A 218 28.19 16.48 18.69
CA GLY A 218 29.60 16.26 18.44
C GLY A 218 29.86 14.85 17.88
N SER A 219 30.99 14.69 17.19
CA SER A 219 31.40 13.40 16.64
C SER A 219 31.57 12.35 17.74
N TYR A 220 31.00 11.17 17.51
CA TYR A 220 31.06 10.02 18.39
C TYR A 220 31.08 8.75 17.56
N ALA A 221 31.91 7.77 17.93
CA ALA A 221 32.18 6.60 17.09
C ALA A 221 30.93 5.77 16.75
N MET A 222 29.95 5.70 17.66
CA MET A 222 28.72 4.95 17.41
C MET A 222 27.76 5.65 16.46
N PHE A 223 28.01 6.90 16.09
CA PHE A 223 27.11 7.71 15.27
C PHE A 223 27.73 8.05 13.91
N ASP A 224 26.97 7.83 12.84
CA ASP A 224 27.38 8.09 11.45
C ASP A 224 27.11 9.54 10.98
N GLY A 225 26.40 10.32 11.81
CA GLY A 225 26.05 11.71 11.54
C GLY A 225 24.79 11.92 10.70
N SER A 226 24.10 10.85 10.28
CA SER A 226 22.78 10.94 9.66
C SER A 226 21.69 11.18 10.71
N SER A 227 20.60 11.83 10.33
CA SER A 227 19.40 12.00 11.18
C SER A 227 18.54 10.74 11.23
N ASP A 228 18.58 9.93 10.17
CA ASP A 228 17.64 8.83 9.98
C ASP A 228 18.17 7.56 10.66
N LYS A 229 19.27 6.99 10.14
CA LYS A 229 19.90 5.78 10.73
C LYS A 229 20.59 6.10 12.05
N VAL A 230 21.35 7.20 12.08
CA VAL A 230 22.17 7.71 13.20
C VAL A 230 23.31 6.81 13.61
N LEU A 231 23.08 5.50 13.72
CA LEU A 231 24.02 4.51 14.22
C LEU A 231 24.96 4.03 13.10
N ASP A 232 26.27 4.07 13.36
CA ASP A 232 27.28 3.54 12.43
C ASP A 232 27.22 2.01 12.35
N ASP A 233 27.46 1.44 11.18
CA ASP A 233 27.10 0.04 10.86
C ASP A 233 27.68 -1.03 11.82
N PRO A 234 28.97 -0.97 12.24
CA PRO A 234 29.52 -1.92 13.19
C PRO A 234 28.76 -1.90 14.52
N PHE A 235 28.38 -0.70 14.98
CA PHE A 235 27.69 -0.52 16.25
C PHE A 235 26.21 -0.85 16.14
N LEU A 236 25.57 -0.52 15.01
CA LEU A 236 24.20 -0.95 14.76
C LEU A 236 24.08 -2.48 14.81
N ASN A 237 25.00 -3.20 14.14
CA ASN A 237 25.02 -4.67 14.18
C ASN A 237 25.22 -5.24 15.59
N ILE A 238 26.09 -4.61 16.39
CA ILE A 238 26.28 -4.96 17.81
C ILE A 238 24.98 -4.75 18.59
N LEU A 239 24.34 -3.58 18.48
CA LEU A 239 23.13 -3.26 19.23
C LEU A 239 21.95 -4.15 18.82
N LEU A 240 21.77 -4.44 17.53
CA LEU A 240 20.77 -5.38 17.04
C LEU A 240 20.99 -6.79 17.60
N THR A 241 22.25 -7.26 17.61
CA THR A 241 22.59 -8.58 18.16
C THR A 241 22.36 -8.64 19.67
N TRP A 242 22.79 -7.60 20.40
CA TRP A 242 22.60 -7.52 21.85
C TRP A 242 21.13 -7.45 22.24
N HIS A 243 20.32 -6.67 21.53
CA HIS A 243 18.88 -6.61 21.72
C HIS A 243 18.20 -7.98 21.55
N GLN A 244 18.67 -8.82 20.63
CA GLN A 244 18.14 -10.18 20.41
C GLN A 244 18.64 -11.19 21.45
N MET A 245 19.91 -11.09 21.87
CA MET A 245 20.52 -12.00 22.84
C MET A 245 20.02 -11.78 24.26
N ASP A 246 19.63 -10.54 24.60
CA ASP A 246 19.14 -10.13 25.90
C ASP A 246 17.76 -9.45 25.76
N PRO A 247 16.66 -10.25 25.77
CA PRO A 247 15.29 -9.75 25.63
C PRO A 247 14.88 -8.81 26.77
N VAL A 248 13.80 -8.05 26.55
CA VAL A 248 13.25 -7.14 27.57
C VAL A 248 12.96 -7.90 28.86
N SER A 249 13.52 -7.39 29.96
CA SER A 249 13.39 -7.96 31.29
C SER A 249 12.33 -7.23 32.13
N GLN A 250 11.88 -7.84 33.23
CA GLN A 250 10.93 -7.19 34.14
C GLN A 250 11.50 -5.90 34.75
N LYS A 251 12.83 -5.84 34.97
CA LYS A 251 13.51 -4.65 35.49
C LYS A 251 13.32 -3.44 34.58
N GLU A 252 13.39 -3.64 33.28
CA GLU A 252 13.22 -2.59 32.29
C GLU A 252 11.77 -2.14 32.18
N ILE A 253 10.83 -3.08 32.23
CA ILE A 253 9.39 -2.78 32.22
C ILE A 253 9.03 -1.92 33.45
N ASP A 254 9.49 -2.32 34.63
CA ASP A 254 9.24 -1.59 35.87
C ASP A 254 9.91 -0.22 35.87
N ARG A 255 11.14 -0.13 35.38
CA ARG A 255 11.84 1.15 35.22
C ARG A 255 11.13 2.06 34.23
N ASN A 256 10.76 1.57 33.05
CA ASN A 256 10.03 2.33 32.02
C ASN A 256 8.68 2.85 32.56
N ASN A 257 7.97 2.04 33.34
CA ASN A 257 6.77 2.44 34.05
C ASN A 257 7.03 3.57 35.05
N ASN A 258 8.05 3.44 35.90
CA ASN A 258 8.36 4.46 36.89
C ASN A 258 8.82 5.77 36.25
N ILE A 259 9.57 5.71 35.14
CA ILE A 259 9.96 6.90 34.38
C ILE A 259 8.72 7.64 33.87
N TYR A 260 7.74 6.91 33.33
CA TYR A 260 6.50 7.49 32.83
C TYR A 260 5.62 8.09 33.94
N TYR A 261 5.31 7.29 34.97
CA TYR A 261 4.33 7.70 35.98
C TYR A 261 4.90 8.59 37.08
N ASN A 262 6.19 8.49 37.37
CA ASN A 262 6.80 9.10 38.56
C ASN A 262 7.95 10.07 38.25
N HIS A 263 8.37 10.24 36.99
CA HIS A 263 9.51 11.10 36.64
C HIS A 263 9.25 12.06 35.47
N GLN A 264 9.40 11.61 34.23
CA GLN A 264 9.44 12.48 33.04
C GLN A 264 8.33 12.24 32.01
N SER A 265 7.39 11.34 32.27
CA SER A 265 6.13 11.22 31.49
C SER A 265 6.27 10.88 30.00
N ASN A 266 7.42 10.33 29.58
CA ASN A 266 7.57 9.64 28.31
C ASN A 266 8.08 8.20 28.53
N ARG A 267 7.86 7.35 27.51
CA ARG A 267 8.23 5.93 27.56
C ARG A 267 9.37 5.63 26.60
N ASN A 268 10.12 4.58 26.88
CA ASN A 268 11.01 3.95 25.91
C ASN A 268 10.19 2.98 25.04
N PRO A 269 9.95 3.29 23.75
CA PRO A 269 9.16 2.42 22.88
C PRO A 269 9.77 1.04 22.68
N PHE A 270 11.09 0.92 22.78
CA PHE A 270 11.80 -0.33 22.50
C PHE A 270 11.81 -1.29 23.70
N VAL A 271 11.38 -0.82 24.87
CA VAL A 271 11.04 -1.66 26.02
C VAL A 271 9.58 -2.12 25.93
N ASP A 272 8.67 -1.21 25.56
CA ASP A 272 7.23 -1.51 25.46
C ASP A 272 6.90 -2.39 24.23
N HIS A 273 7.60 -2.17 23.12
CA HIS A 273 7.46 -2.80 21.80
C HIS A 273 8.85 -3.13 21.21
N PRO A 274 9.54 -4.16 21.72
CA PRO A 274 10.87 -4.53 21.24
C PRO A 274 10.91 -4.85 19.73
N GLU A 275 9.80 -5.29 19.14
CA GLU A 275 9.64 -5.52 17.71
C GLU A 275 9.91 -4.27 16.84
N TYR A 276 9.73 -3.07 17.38
CA TYR A 276 10.00 -1.82 16.65
C TYR A 276 11.48 -1.66 16.28
N VAL A 277 12.40 -2.25 17.04
CA VAL A 277 13.83 -2.25 16.67
C VAL A 277 14.02 -2.89 15.29
N GLY A 278 13.37 -4.04 15.09
CA GLY A 278 13.44 -4.76 13.82
C GLY A 278 12.75 -4.02 12.68
N MET A 279 11.61 -3.40 12.95
CA MET A 279 10.84 -2.63 11.96
C MET A 279 11.56 -1.36 11.50
N ILE A 280 12.44 -0.78 12.33
CA ILE A 280 13.17 0.46 11.99
C ILE A 280 14.55 0.17 11.40
N TRP A 281 15.40 -0.58 12.11
CA TRP A 281 16.82 -0.71 11.77
C TRP A 281 17.23 -2.08 11.24
N ASN A 282 16.41 -3.11 11.42
CA ASN A 282 16.63 -4.41 10.79
C ASN A 282 15.84 -4.54 9.48
N VAL A 283 15.77 -3.44 8.73
CA VAL A 283 15.48 -3.50 7.30
C VAL A 283 16.72 -4.07 6.64
N THR A 284 16.89 -5.40 6.66
CA THR A 284 17.69 -6.01 5.59
C THR A 284 17.14 -5.41 4.30
N PRO A 285 17.97 -4.76 3.46
CA PRO A 285 17.51 -4.36 2.14
C PRO A 285 16.89 -5.61 1.54
N ASP A 286 15.59 -5.57 1.30
CA ASP A 286 14.94 -6.74 0.77
C ASP A 286 15.54 -6.95 -0.61
N THR A 287 16.14 -8.11 -0.81
CA THR A 287 16.76 -8.49 -2.08
C THR A 287 16.15 -9.77 -2.62
N GLU A 288 15.27 -10.39 -1.85
CA GLU A 288 14.52 -11.55 -2.28
C GLU A 288 13.31 -11.03 -3.05
N ALA A 289 13.11 -11.55 -4.26
CA ALA A 289 11.97 -11.18 -5.06
C ALA A 289 10.74 -11.97 -4.61
N PRO A 290 9.53 -11.39 -4.71
CA PRO A 290 8.31 -12.12 -4.45
C PRO A 290 8.21 -13.43 -5.25
N SER A 291 7.50 -14.41 -4.68
CA SER A 291 7.15 -15.61 -5.43
C SER A 291 6.31 -15.27 -6.66
N THR A 292 6.40 -16.08 -7.72
CA THR A 292 5.65 -15.82 -8.95
C THR A 292 4.14 -15.95 -8.71
N PRO A 293 3.31 -14.98 -9.14
CA PRO A 293 1.85 -15.14 -9.09
C PRO A 293 1.43 -16.40 -9.85
N THR A 294 0.50 -17.17 -9.28
CA THR A 294 0.05 -18.44 -9.88
C THR A 294 -1.44 -18.42 -10.18
N ASN A 295 -1.90 -19.35 -11.02
CA ASN A 295 -3.31 -19.50 -11.38
C ASN A 295 -3.93 -18.21 -11.95
N LEU A 296 -3.18 -17.43 -12.74
CA LEU A 296 -3.77 -16.30 -13.45
C LEU A 296 -4.84 -16.83 -14.41
N MET A 297 -6.05 -16.29 -14.29
CA MET A 297 -7.22 -16.68 -15.07
C MET A 297 -8.08 -15.49 -15.44
N VAL A 298 -8.76 -15.61 -16.58
CA VAL A 298 -9.84 -14.69 -16.97
C VAL A 298 -11.12 -15.09 -16.22
N THR A 299 -11.74 -14.15 -15.53
CA THR A 299 -12.98 -14.36 -14.76
C THR A 299 -14.21 -13.77 -15.44
N ASN A 300 -14.03 -12.73 -16.26
CA ASN A 300 -15.09 -12.15 -17.07
C ASN A 300 -14.54 -11.58 -18.39
N GLU A 301 -15.32 -11.71 -19.46
CA GLU A 301 -15.02 -11.17 -20.80
C GLU A 301 -16.17 -10.25 -21.22
N GLY A 302 -15.90 -8.95 -21.20
CA GLY A 302 -16.78 -7.92 -21.74
C GLY A 302 -16.40 -7.53 -23.16
N SER A 303 -17.19 -6.63 -23.76
CA SER A 303 -16.92 -6.19 -25.14
C SER A 303 -15.72 -5.25 -25.25
N THR A 304 -15.39 -4.54 -24.18
CA THR A 304 -14.23 -3.64 -24.09
C THR A 304 -13.41 -3.85 -22.81
N THR A 305 -13.74 -4.91 -22.05
CA THR A 305 -13.14 -5.18 -20.74
C THR A 305 -12.82 -6.66 -20.56
N ILE A 306 -11.77 -6.97 -19.81
CA ILE A 306 -11.43 -8.34 -19.38
C ILE A 306 -11.07 -8.29 -17.89
N SER A 307 -11.75 -9.07 -17.06
CA SER A 307 -11.42 -9.23 -15.65
C SER A 307 -10.52 -10.45 -15.43
N LEU A 308 -9.52 -10.26 -14.57
CA LEU A 308 -8.47 -11.22 -14.24
C LEU A 308 -8.44 -11.45 -12.73
N ASP A 309 -8.25 -12.71 -12.32
CA ASP A 309 -7.94 -13.09 -10.94
C ASP A 309 -6.67 -13.98 -10.93
N TRP A 310 -5.91 -13.92 -9.84
CA TRP A 310 -4.77 -14.81 -9.60
C TRP A 310 -4.62 -15.17 -8.13
N THR A 311 -3.79 -16.19 -7.87
CA THR A 311 -3.34 -16.52 -6.51
C THR A 311 -2.21 -15.59 -6.10
N ALA A 312 -2.35 -14.99 -4.92
CA ALA A 312 -1.38 -14.06 -4.36
C ALA A 312 0.03 -14.66 -4.26
N SER A 313 1.02 -13.82 -4.52
CA SER A 313 2.42 -14.08 -4.24
C SER A 313 2.71 -14.00 -2.74
N THR A 314 3.85 -14.53 -2.35
CA THR A 314 4.38 -14.50 -0.98
C THR A 314 5.81 -14.00 -1.02
N ASP A 315 6.24 -13.36 0.05
CA ASP A 315 7.56 -12.77 0.17
C ASP A 315 8.01 -12.81 1.65
N ASN A 316 9.31 -12.64 1.91
CA ASN A 316 9.90 -12.62 3.26
C ASN A 316 9.54 -11.36 4.05
N ILE A 317 9.30 -10.22 3.41
CA ILE A 317 8.78 -9.00 4.06
C ILE A 317 7.34 -8.75 3.64
N GLY A 318 7.04 -8.83 2.33
CA GLY A 318 5.67 -8.70 1.84
C GLY A 318 5.55 -8.20 0.41
N VAL A 319 4.46 -8.58 -0.23
CA VAL A 319 4.10 -8.12 -1.58
C VAL A 319 3.22 -6.88 -1.46
N THR A 320 3.58 -5.81 -2.15
CA THR A 320 2.87 -4.52 -2.09
C THR A 320 1.98 -4.28 -3.29
N ALA A 321 2.33 -4.81 -4.48
CA ALA A 321 1.57 -4.57 -5.70
C ALA A 321 1.79 -5.66 -6.78
N TYR A 322 0.98 -5.59 -7.83
CA TYR A 322 1.06 -6.41 -9.03
C TYR A 322 0.97 -5.56 -10.29
N ASP A 323 1.92 -5.72 -11.21
CA ASP A 323 1.89 -5.11 -12.53
C ASP A 323 1.21 -6.03 -13.53
N VAL A 324 0.21 -5.51 -14.23
CA VAL A 324 -0.56 -6.22 -15.27
C VAL A 324 -0.06 -5.82 -16.64
N TYR A 325 0.22 -6.81 -17.48
CA TYR A 325 0.69 -6.63 -18.85
C TYR A 325 -0.31 -7.16 -19.86
N VAL A 326 -0.47 -6.43 -20.97
CA VAL A 326 -1.35 -6.76 -22.10
C VAL A 326 -0.49 -6.81 -23.36
N ASP A 327 -0.48 -7.95 -24.05
CA ASP A 327 0.33 -8.22 -25.25
C ASP A 327 1.82 -7.87 -25.08
N GLY A 328 2.34 -8.07 -23.86
CA GLY A 328 3.73 -7.78 -23.53
C GLY A 328 4.02 -6.33 -23.13
N VAL A 329 3.03 -5.44 -23.14
CA VAL A 329 3.17 -4.03 -22.76
C VAL A 329 2.56 -3.81 -21.38
N TYR A 330 3.25 -3.05 -20.53
CA TYR A 330 2.73 -2.64 -19.22
C TYR A 330 1.41 -1.88 -19.38
N ASN A 331 0.39 -2.24 -18.61
CA ASN A 331 -0.93 -1.63 -18.66
C ASN A 331 -1.25 -0.85 -17.38
N MET A 332 -1.19 -1.51 -16.21
CA MET A 332 -1.54 -0.91 -14.92
C MET A 332 -0.86 -1.65 -13.75
N THR A 333 -0.96 -1.04 -12.56
CA THR A 333 -0.54 -1.65 -11.28
C THR A 333 -1.74 -1.71 -10.34
N VAL A 334 -1.91 -2.81 -9.62
CA VAL A 334 -2.97 -3.00 -8.61
C VAL A 334 -2.40 -3.52 -7.29
N THR A 335 -3.09 -3.25 -6.17
CA THR A 335 -2.72 -3.78 -4.84
C THR A 335 -3.56 -4.99 -4.42
N THR A 336 -4.55 -5.37 -5.24
CA THR A 336 -5.43 -6.53 -5.08
C THR A 336 -4.95 -7.73 -5.92
N ASN A 337 -5.53 -8.90 -5.68
CA ASN A 337 -5.23 -10.13 -6.45
C ASN A 337 -6.13 -10.29 -7.69
N SER A 338 -6.65 -9.17 -8.17
CA SER A 338 -7.57 -9.08 -9.29
C SER A 338 -7.39 -7.74 -10.00
N ALA A 339 -7.70 -7.71 -11.30
CA ALA A 339 -7.69 -6.50 -12.11
C ALA A 339 -8.76 -6.57 -13.20
N THR A 340 -9.29 -5.43 -13.60
CA THR A 340 -10.14 -5.30 -14.78
C THR A 340 -9.44 -4.43 -15.80
N VAL A 341 -9.01 -5.04 -16.91
CA VAL A 341 -8.41 -4.32 -18.03
C VAL A 341 -9.54 -3.75 -18.88
N VAL A 342 -9.50 -2.44 -19.10
CA VAL A 342 -10.53 -1.69 -19.85
C VAL A 342 -9.97 -1.16 -21.18
N ASN A 343 -10.81 -0.47 -21.95
CA ASN A 343 -10.44 0.16 -23.23
C ASN A 343 -9.92 -0.83 -24.29
N LEU A 344 -10.36 -2.08 -24.23
CA LEU A 344 -10.05 -3.11 -25.21
C LEU A 344 -10.96 -2.99 -26.44
N THR A 345 -10.49 -3.46 -27.59
CA THR A 345 -11.28 -3.51 -28.82
C THR A 345 -12.19 -4.74 -28.78
N PRO A 346 -13.47 -4.65 -29.17
CA PRO A 346 -14.36 -5.81 -29.28
C PRO A 346 -13.85 -6.90 -30.22
N GLU A 347 -14.29 -8.14 -29.99
CA GLU A 347 -13.92 -9.33 -30.77
C GLU A 347 -12.41 -9.52 -30.97
N THR A 348 -11.60 -9.07 -30.01
CA THR A 348 -10.14 -9.08 -30.09
C THR A 348 -9.55 -9.92 -28.97
N THR A 349 -8.66 -10.85 -29.34
CA THR A 349 -7.92 -11.67 -28.39
C THR A 349 -6.68 -10.93 -27.90
N TYR A 350 -6.54 -10.83 -26.58
CA TYR A 350 -5.40 -10.25 -25.88
C TYR A 350 -4.70 -11.30 -25.03
N SER A 351 -3.39 -11.16 -24.84
CA SER A 351 -2.59 -12.00 -23.94
C SER A 351 -2.22 -11.24 -22.67
N PHE A 352 -2.37 -11.88 -21.51
CA PHE A 352 -2.15 -11.30 -20.19
C PHE A 352 -1.12 -12.07 -19.38
N TYR A 353 -0.31 -11.35 -18.62
CA TYR A 353 0.48 -11.90 -17.51
C TYR A 353 0.64 -10.85 -16.41
N VAL A 354 1.03 -11.30 -15.21
CA VAL A 354 1.19 -10.44 -14.02
C VAL A 354 2.59 -10.66 -13.41
N ILE A 355 3.17 -9.59 -12.85
CA ILE A 355 4.43 -9.58 -12.08
C ILE A 355 4.13 -9.02 -10.68
N ALA A 356 4.58 -9.68 -9.62
CA ALA A 356 4.47 -9.17 -8.25
C ALA A 356 5.65 -8.26 -7.89
N LYS A 357 5.39 -7.26 -7.05
CA LYS A 357 6.35 -6.30 -6.51
C LYS A 357 6.28 -6.23 -4.99
N ASP A 358 7.44 -6.10 -4.34
CA ASP A 358 7.55 -5.79 -2.92
C ASP A 358 7.79 -4.28 -2.66
N ASP A 359 7.94 -3.91 -1.40
CA ASP A 359 8.21 -2.53 -0.97
C ASP A 359 9.64 -2.05 -1.31
N ALA A 360 10.57 -2.99 -1.49
CA ALA A 360 11.96 -2.70 -1.85
C ALA A 360 12.18 -2.53 -3.37
N GLY A 361 11.16 -2.86 -4.17
CA GLY A 361 11.18 -2.79 -5.63
C GLY A 361 11.71 -4.04 -6.32
N ASN A 362 11.81 -5.19 -5.64
CA ASN A 362 12.12 -6.46 -6.31
C ASN A 362 10.90 -6.97 -7.08
N GLU A 363 11.15 -7.56 -8.24
CA GLU A 363 10.12 -8.07 -9.16
C GLU A 363 10.18 -9.60 -9.25
N SER A 364 9.03 -10.26 -9.15
CA SER A 364 8.92 -11.70 -9.41
C SER A 364 9.19 -12.02 -10.89
N SER A 365 9.38 -13.31 -11.22
CA SER A 365 9.17 -13.74 -12.61
C SER A 365 7.70 -13.57 -13.04
N GLN A 366 7.46 -13.54 -14.36
CA GLN A 366 6.13 -13.49 -14.95
C GLN A 366 5.28 -14.70 -14.55
N SER A 367 3.99 -14.48 -14.28
CA SER A 367 2.99 -15.54 -14.09
C SER A 367 2.84 -16.43 -15.34
N ASN A 368 1.94 -17.43 -15.27
CA ASN A 368 1.44 -18.05 -16.49
C ASN A 368 0.78 -16.99 -17.39
N SER A 369 0.96 -17.09 -18.71
CA SER A 369 0.22 -16.27 -19.65
C SER A 369 -1.17 -16.87 -19.92
N ILE A 370 -2.18 -16.03 -20.01
CA ILE A 370 -3.55 -16.42 -20.38
C ILE A 370 -4.05 -15.53 -21.52
N ASN A 371 -4.89 -16.07 -22.39
CA ASN A 371 -5.56 -15.27 -23.40
C ASN A 371 -7.01 -15.04 -22.98
N GLY A 372 -7.51 -13.82 -23.18
CA GLY A 372 -8.93 -13.50 -23.12
C GLY A 372 -9.36 -12.84 -24.42
N THR A 373 -10.60 -13.10 -24.84
CA THR A 373 -11.17 -12.52 -26.06
C THR A 373 -12.35 -11.67 -25.67
N THR A 374 -12.27 -10.38 -25.98
CA THR A 374 -13.42 -9.49 -25.78
C THR A 374 -14.60 -9.98 -26.60
N THR A 375 -15.79 -9.82 -26.04
CA THR A 375 -17.02 -10.21 -26.71
C THR A 375 -17.37 -9.23 -27.84
N GLU A 376 -18.39 -9.56 -28.62
CA GLU A 376 -18.94 -8.65 -29.62
C GLU A 376 -19.36 -7.32 -28.96
N ALA A 377 -19.17 -6.21 -29.68
CA ALA A 377 -19.56 -4.88 -29.22
C ALA A 377 -21.04 -4.87 -28.80
N GLY A 378 -21.28 -4.87 -27.48
CA GLY A 378 -22.58 -4.78 -26.83
C GLY A 378 -23.52 -5.97 -27.05
N ALA A 379 -23.59 -6.89 -26.09
CA ALA A 379 -24.92 -7.35 -25.68
C ALA A 379 -25.62 -6.16 -25.00
N ASN A 380 -26.87 -5.88 -25.36
CA ASN A 380 -27.64 -4.80 -24.74
C ASN A 380 -27.66 -4.97 -23.21
N GLY A 381 -27.05 -4.03 -22.47
CA GLY A 381 -27.12 -3.98 -21.00
C GLY A 381 -25.83 -4.21 -20.23
N ASP A 382 -24.70 -4.55 -20.87
CA ASP A 382 -23.38 -4.60 -20.21
C ASP A 382 -22.87 -3.20 -19.86
N GLU A 383 -22.03 -3.03 -18.83
CA GLU A 383 -21.45 -1.73 -18.47
C GLU A 383 -20.28 -1.38 -19.40
N CYS A 384 -20.32 -0.18 -20.02
CA CYS A 384 -19.33 0.30 -20.97
C CYS A 384 -18.36 1.31 -20.36
N ALA A 385 -18.78 2.00 -19.30
CA ALA A 385 -17.96 2.94 -18.57
C ALA A 385 -18.48 3.11 -17.15
N SER A 386 -17.54 3.32 -16.23
CA SER A 386 -17.77 3.76 -14.85
C SER A 386 -16.82 4.90 -14.49
N GLU A 387 -17.16 5.66 -13.46
CA GLU A 387 -16.31 6.62 -12.77
C GLU A 387 -16.82 6.82 -11.33
N ASP A 388 -16.00 6.42 -10.36
CA ASP A 388 -16.25 6.60 -8.93
C ASP A 388 -15.59 7.86 -8.32
N PHE A 389 -14.76 8.56 -9.10
CA PHE A 389 -14.05 9.79 -8.71
C PHE A 389 -13.01 9.64 -7.58
N GLU A 390 -12.64 8.40 -7.20
CA GLU A 390 -11.64 8.19 -6.15
C GLU A 390 -10.22 8.55 -6.61
N ASP A 391 -9.96 8.45 -7.92
CA ASP A 391 -8.68 8.80 -8.56
C ASP A 391 -8.51 10.30 -8.88
N MET A 392 -9.44 11.16 -8.46
CA MET A 392 -9.34 12.60 -8.69
C MET A 392 -8.08 13.22 -8.04
N PRO A 393 -7.58 14.36 -8.54
CA PRO A 393 -6.40 15.03 -7.97
C PRO A 393 -6.62 15.46 -6.52
N ALA A 394 -5.54 15.81 -5.81
CA ALA A 394 -5.58 16.22 -4.41
C ALA A 394 -6.71 17.23 -4.10
N ASN A 395 -7.27 17.11 -2.90
CA ASN A 395 -8.38 17.94 -2.43
C ASN A 395 -8.05 19.42 -2.58
N SER A 396 -8.93 20.14 -3.27
CA SER A 396 -8.78 21.57 -3.48
C SER A 396 -10.15 22.22 -3.51
N SER A 397 -10.27 23.31 -2.75
CA SER A 397 -11.49 24.11 -2.61
C SER A 397 -11.61 25.21 -3.68
N GLU A 398 -10.60 25.34 -4.54
CA GLU A 398 -10.59 26.28 -5.67
C GLU A 398 -11.33 25.70 -6.88
N TYR A 399 -12.12 26.56 -7.54
CA TYR A 399 -12.78 26.25 -8.79
C TYR A 399 -11.81 26.49 -9.93
N ASN A 400 -11.41 25.40 -10.59
CA ASN A 400 -10.47 25.41 -11.72
C ASN A 400 -10.85 24.29 -12.69
N ASN A 401 -10.27 24.32 -13.89
CA ASN A 401 -10.34 23.16 -14.78
C ASN A 401 -9.54 22.00 -14.18
N ARG A 402 -10.13 20.80 -14.18
CA ARG A 402 -9.56 19.58 -13.63
C ARG A 402 -9.45 18.54 -14.73
N THR A 403 -8.35 17.82 -14.74
CA THR A 403 -8.13 16.65 -15.59
C THR A 403 -7.54 15.55 -14.73
N TRP A 404 -8.06 14.34 -14.85
CA TRP A 404 -7.52 13.15 -14.18
C TRP A 404 -7.76 11.91 -15.04
N THR A 405 -7.02 10.85 -14.76
CA THR A 405 -7.28 9.52 -15.31
C THR A 405 -8.13 8.80 -14.28
N GLY A 406 -9.38 8.50 -14.61
CA GLY A 406 -10.25 7.66 -13.79
C GLY A 406 -10.47 6.29 -14.45
N ASP A 407 -11.46 5.56 -13.96
CA ASP A 407 -11.65 4.12 -14.27
C ASP A 407 -11.72 3.82 -15.76
N SER A 408 -12.36 4.72 -16.52
CA SER A 408 -12.60 4.55 -17.95
C SER A 408 -11.73 5.44 -18.83
N GLY A 409 -10.70 6.10 -18.29
CA GLY A 409 -9.76 6.95 -19.03
C GLY A 409 -9.72 8.39 -18.56
N THR A 410 -9.32 9.31 -19.44
CA THR A 410 -9.09 10.71 -19.05
C THR A 410 -10.38 11.53 -19.01
N TRP A 411 -10.74 11.99 -17.82
CA TRP A 411 -11.87 12.87 -17.54
C TRP A 411 -11.44 14.33 -17.47
N ASN A 412 -12.36 15.23 -17.84
CA ASN A 412 -12.14 16.67 -17.76
C ASN A 412 -13.35 17.36 -17.15
N ALA A 413 -13.13 18.21 -16.14
CA ALA A 413 -14.16 19.06 -15.57
C ALA A 413 -13.77 20.54 -15.65
N THR A 414 -14.74 21.42 -15.86
CA THR A 414 -14.55 22.88 -15.86
C THR A 414 -15.21 23.49 -14.64
N GLU A 415 -14.62 24.58 -14.12
CA GLU A 415 -15.10 25.26 -12.90
C GLU A 415 -15.35 24.29 -11.74
N ALA A 416 -14.36 23.42 -11.45
CA ALA A 416 -14.53 22.28 -10.58
C ALA A 416 -13.58 22.26 -9.36
N ARG A 417 -14.08 21.70 -8.26
CA ARG A 417 -13.36 21.45 -7.00
C ARG A 417 -13.45 19.98 -6.60
N THR A 418 -12.48 19.51 -5.81
CA THR A 418 -12.23 18.07 -5.56
C THR A 418 -12.21 17.71 -4.08
N ASP A 419 -12.65 18.60 -3.19
CA ASP A 419 -12.59 18.45 -1.73
C ASP A 419 -13.97 18.16 -1.08
N GLN A 420 -14.97 17.75 -1.86
CA GLN A 420 -16.31 17.43 -1.38
C GLN A 420 -16.58 15.94 -1.47
N THR A 421 -17.58 15.49 -0.70
CA THR A 421 -18.00 14.10 -0.66
C THR A 421 -19.53 13.98 -0.80
N ILE A 422 -19.98 12.85 -1.34
CA ILE A 422 -21.37 12.40 -1.32
C ILE A 422 -21.37 11.06 -0.58
N GLU A 423 -22.15 10.96 0.50
CA GLU A 423 -22.23 9.75 1.34
C GLU A 423 -20.88 9.19 1.85
N GLY A 424 -19.85 10.04 1.92
CA GLY A 424 -18.50 9.67 2.37
C GLY A 424 -17.54 9.29 1.25
N SER A 425 -18.03 9.12 0.02
CA SER A 425 -17.25 8.93 -1.22
C SER A 425 -16.83 10.27 -1.81
N ARG A 426 -15.69 10.35 -2.51
CA ARG A 426 -15.23 11.58 -3.17
C ARG A 426 -16.22 11.98 -4.28
N ALA A 427 -16.48 13.27 -4.40
CA ALA A 427 -17.40 13.79 -5.41
C ALA A 427 -16.80 14.98 -6.15
N ILE A 428 -16.83 14.94 -7.50
CA ILE A 428 -16.48 16.11 -8.31
C ILE A 428 -17.61 17.12 -8.19
N LEU A 429 -17.27 18.38 -7.89
CA LEU A 429 -18.27 19.45 -7.82
C LEU A 429 -17.98 20.48 -8.90
N ILE A 430 -18.99 20.78 -9.72
CA ILE A 430 -18.95 21.85 -10.73
C ILE A 430 -19.74 23.08 -10.25
N ASP A 431 -19.29 24.28 -10.64
CA ASP A 431 -19.91 25.55 -10.27
C ASP A 431 -20.18 26.43 -11.50
N TYR A 432 -21.46 26.60 -11.83
CA TYR A 432 -21.86 27.52 -12.88
C TYR A 432 -21.71 29.01 -12.49
N ARG A 433 -21.60 29.33 -11.20
CA ARG A 433 -21.65 30.72 -10.72
C ARG A 433 -20.42 31.50 -11.19
N GLY A 434 -20.65 32.54 -11.98
CA GLY A 434 -19.61 33.50 -12.36
C GLY A 434 -18.95 33.25 -13.72
N THR A 435 -19.39 32.22 -14.45
CA THR A 435 -18.98 31.97 -15.83
C THR A 435 -20.16 32.15 -16.81
N THR A 436 -19.88 32.66 -18.01
CA THR A 436 -20.84 32.65 -19.13
C THR A 436 -20.69 31.42 -20.01
N ASP A 437 -19.60 30.67 -19.83
CA ASP A 437 -19.20 29.56 -20.69
C ASP A 437 -19.73 28.20 -20.18
N GLY A 438 -20.41 28.20 -19.03
CA GLY A 438 -20.94 27.01 -18.38
C GLY A 438 -19.92 26.28 -17.50
N ALA A 439 -20.40 25.28 -16.77
CA ALA A 439 -19.57 24.33 -16.04
C ALA A 439 -19.94 22.92 -16.49
N SER A 440 -18.96 22.05 -16.67
CA SER A 440 -19.16 20.75 -17.28
C SER A 440 -18.25 19.66 -16.73
N LEU A 441 -18.71 18.41 -16.85
CA LEU A 441 -17.94 17.19 -16.69
C LEU A 441 -17.96 16.43 -18.02
N THR A 442 -16.79 16.12 -18.56
CA THR A 442 -16.60 15.47 -19.88
C THR A 442 -15.89 14.14 -19.70
N SER A 443 -16.50 13.08 -20.21
CA SER A 443 -15.91 11.74 -20.25
C SER A 443 -14.81 11.62 -21.31
N PRO A 444 -13.95 10.59 -21.23
CA PRO A 444 -13.18 10.15 -22.38
C PRO A 444 -14.11 9.68 -23.53
N THR A 445 -13.55 9.57 -24.74
CA THR A 445 -14.25 8.95 -25.86
C THR A 445 -14.11 7.43 -25.79
N LEU A 446 -15.23 6.72 -25.63
CA LEU A 446 -15.27 5.27 -25.42
C LEU A 446 -16.02 4.57 -26.55
N SER A 447 -15.52 3.41 -26.99
CA SER A 447 -16.23 2.54 -27.94
C SER A 447 -17.26 1.67 -27.23
N GLY A 448 -18.29 1.19 -27.95
CA GLY A 448 -19.30 0.27 -27.41
C GLY A 448 -20.68 0.89 -27.19
N GLY A 449 -20.84 2.17 -27.55
CA GLY A 449 -22.10 2.88 -27.49
C GLY A 449 -22.59 3.17 -26.07
N ILE A 450 -23.84 3.68 -25.99
CA ILE A 450 -24.51 4.01 -24.73
C ILE A 450 -26.01 3.69 -24.81
N GLY A 451 -26.48 2.83 -23.91
CA GLY A 451 -27.87 2.39 -23.79
C GLY A 451 -28.61 3.15 -22.68
N SER A 452 -28.05 3.17 -21.48
CA SER A 452 -28.55 3.90 -20.31
C SER A 452 -27.41 4.53 -19.54
N PHE A 453 -27.63 5.72 -18.97
CA PHE A 453 -26.67 6.48 -18.18
C PHE A 453 -27.17 6.66 -16.75
N THR A 454 -26.33 6.37 -15.75
CA THR A 454 -26.64 6.51 -14.32
C THR A 454 -25.61 7.41 -13.65
N ILE A 455 -26.06 8.24 -12.71
CA ILE A 455 -25.18 9.07 -11.87
C ILE A 455 -25.85 9.45 -10.56
N THR A 456 -25.07 9.64 -9.51
CA THR A 456 -25.48 10.21 -8.23
C THR A 456 -25.15 11.70 -8.17
N THR A 457 -26.09 12.52 -7.72
CA THR A 457 -25.88 13.97 -7.57
C THR A 457 -26.39 14.47 -6.22
N GLN A 458 -25.78 15.55 -5.74
CA GLN A 458 -26.26 16.32 -4.60
C GLN A 458 -25.85 17.78 -4.73
N ARG A 459 -26.75 18.70 -4.38
CA ARG A 459 -26.39 20.10 -4.15
C ARG A 459 -25.75 20.22 -2.77
N ILE A 460 -24.42 20.32 -2.76
CA ILE A 460 -23.60 20.33 -1.54
C ILE A 460 -23.76 21.63 -0.74
N PHE A 461 -24.00 22.75 -1.42
CA PHE A 461 -24.13 24.06 -0.78
C PHE A 461 -25.57 24.60 -0.86
N THR A 462 -25.85 25.65 -0.08
CA THR A 462 -27.10 26.39 -0.18
C THR A 462 -27.31 26.89 -1.61
N GLY A 463 -28.53 26.69 -2.13
CA GLY A 463 -28.96 27.22 -3.41
C GLY A 463 -30.31 26.63 -3.83
N SER A 464 -30.66 26.78 -5.10
CA SER A 464 -31.91 26.25 -5.68
C SER A 464 -31.77 24.82 -6.19
N ASN A 465 -32.86 24.02 -6.16
CA ASN A 465 -32.89 22.69 -6.80
C ASN A 465 -32.99 22.87 -8.32
N GLY A 466 -32.49 21.91 -9.10
CA GLY A 466 -32.47 22.04 -10.55
C GLY A 466 -32.15 20.72 -11.26
N THR A 467 -31.70 20.84 -12.51
CA THR A 467 -31.30 19.71 -13.35
C THR A 467 -30.02 20.03 -14.11
N LEU A 468 -29.17 19.03 -14.34
CA LEU A 468 -28.05 19.10 -15.28
C LEU A 468 -28.45 18.43 -16.59
N ASN A 469 -27.90 18.92 -17.71
CA ASN A 469 -28.07 18.30 -19.02
C ASN A 469 -27.03 17.20 -19.23
N VAL A 470 -27.44 16.07 -19.79
CA VAL A 470 -26.54 15.00 -20.22
C VAL A 470 -26.52 14.99 -21.75
N MET A 471 -25.37 15.31 -22.32
CA MET A 471 -25.12 15.35 -23.76
C MET A 471 -24.34 14.11 -24.17
N VAL A 472 -24.76 13.44 -25.24
CA VAL A 472 -24.10 12.29 -25.83
C VAL A 472 -23.71 12.66 -27.25
N ASN A 473 -22.41 12.67 -27.54
CA ASN A 473 -21.86 13.10 -28.84
C ASN A 473 -22.42 14.47 -29.31
N GLY A 474 -22.61 15.40 -28.37
CA GLY A 474 -23.13 16.74 -28.62
C GLY A 474 -24.66 16.85 -28.75
N ASN A 475 -25.42 15.76 -28.60
CA ASN A 475 -26.89 15.78 -28.61
C ASN A 475 -27.45 15.59 -27.20
N LEU A 476 -28.52 16.30 -26.84
CA LEU A 476 -29.17 16.15 -25.53
C LEU A 476 -29.80 14.75 -25.40
N ALA A 477 -29.25 13.93 -24.51
CA ALA A 477 -29.76 12.60 -24.18
C ALA A 477 -30.81 12.63 -23.07
N GLY A 478 -30.71 13.60 -22.15
CA GLY A 478 -31.70 13.81 -21.09
C GLY A 478 -31.22 14.79 -20.02
N THR A 479 -31.92 14.82 -18.91
CA THR A 479 -31.62 15.70 -17.77
C THR A 479 -31.60 14.90 -16.46
N ILE A 480 -30.65 15.21 -15.57
CA ILE A 480 -30.53 14.60 -14.24
C ILE A 480 -30.88 15.63 -13.15
N PRO A 481 -31.78 15.33 -12.20
CA PRO A 481 -32.15 16.24 -11.12
C PRO A 481 -31.09 16.27 -10.02
N TYR A 482 -31.00 17.41 -9.32
CA TYR A 482 -30.25 17.55 -8.07
C TYR A 482 -31.05 18.33 -7.00
N SER A 483 -30.85 17.99 -5.73
CA SER A 483 -31.38 18.72 -4.56
C SER A 483 -30.40 18.71 -3.39
N ASP A 484 -30.78 19.25 -2.23
CA ASP A 484 -30.02 19.13 -0.98
C ASP A 484 -29.89 17.69 -0.45
N THR A 485 -30.67 16.75 -0.98
CA THR A 485 -30.57 15.31 -0.68
C THR A 485 -29.89 14.59 -1.83
N VAL A 486 -29.15 13.53 -1.50
CA VAL A 486 -28.51 12.64 -2.48
C VAL A 486 -29.58 12.01 -3.38
N GLN A 487 -29.34 11.99 -4.69
CA GLN A 487 -30.22 11.38 -5.68
C GLN A 487 -29.41 10.62 -6.73
N THR A 488 -29.76 9.35 -6.96
CA THR A 488 -29.25 8.56 -8.08
C THR A 488 -30.29 8.50 -9.19
N THR A 489 -29.91 8.90 -10.40
CA THR A 489 -30.82 8.96 -11.55
C THR A 489 -30.29 8.16 -12.72
N THR A 490 -31.16 7.39 -13.37
CA THR A 490 -30.85 6.68 -14.62
C THR A 490 -31.66 7.24 -15.78
N ILE A 491 -30.98 7.71 -16.83
CA ILE A 491 -31.54 8.00 -18.15
C ILE A 491 -31.50 6.70 -18.95
N THR A 492 -32.64 6.24 -19.45
CA THR A 492 -32.75 5.01 -20.24
C THR A 492 -33.06 5.30 -21.71
N ASN A 493 -32.86 4.31 -22.58
CA ASN A 493 -33.17 4.40 -24.02
C ASN A 493 -32.39 5.50 -24.77
N ILE A 494 -31.13 5.73 -24.38
CA ILE A 494 -30.24 6.64 -25.11
C ILE A 494 -29.89 6.02 -26.47
N ASN A 495 -29.52 4.74 -26.46
CA ASN A 495 -29.40 3.88 -27.64
C ASN A 495 -28.55 4.48 -28.78
N VAL A 496 -27.36 4.98 -28.46
CA VAL A 496 -26.38 5.50 -29.42
C VAL A 496 -25.27 4.47 -29.59
N ASP A 497 -24.97 4.07 -30.82
CA ASP A 497 -23.93 3.09 -31.13
C ASP A 497 -22.57 3.74 -31.42
N GLY A 498 -21.52 2.90 -31.50
CA GLY A 498 -20.18 3.33 -31.87
C GLY A 498 -19.42 4.05 -30.75
N ASN A 499 -18.61 5.04 -31.11
CA ASN A 499 -17.83 5.82 -30.15
C ASN A 499 -18.69 6.90 -29.50
N VAL A 500 -18.62 7.00 -28.18
CA VAL A 500 -19.44 7.87 -27.34
C VAL A 500 -18.55 8.76 -26.48
N THR A 501 -18.91 10.03 -26.40
CA THR A 501 -18.44 10.99 -25.40
C THR A 501 -19.65 11.57 -24.69
N VAL A 502 -19.65 11.52 -23.37
CA VAL A 502 -20.68 12.08 -22.51
C VAL A 502 -20.18 13.41 -21.93
N VAL A 503 -21.02 14.44 -22.01
CA VAL A 503 -20.79 15.73 -21.36
C VAL A 503 -21.98 16.05 -20.47
N ILE A 504 -21.74 16.23 -19.19
CA ILE A 504 -22.74 16.75 -18.24
C ILE A 504 -22.54 18.25 -18.15
N GLU A 505 -23.56 19.02 -18.48
CA GLU A 505 -23.51 20.48 -18.53
C GLU A 505 -24.50 21.08 -17.54
N ASP A 506 -24.05 22.04 -16.75
CA ASP A 506 -24.94 22.96 -16.03
C ASP A 506 -25.23 24.18 -16.93
N ASN A 507 -26.45 24.29 -17.46
CA ASN A 507 -26.83 25.32 -18.43
C ASN A 507 -27.99 26.24 -18.03
N ASN A 508 -28.55 26.07 -16.82
CA ASN A 508 -29.61 26.90 -16.21
C ASN A 508 -29.95 26.30 -14.83
N SER A 509 -30.10 26.98 -13.69
CA SER A 509 -30.04 28.38 -13.29
C SER A 509 -29.85 28.40 -11.77
N GLY A 510 -28.81 29.06 -11.23
CA GLY A 510 -28.79 29.43 -9.83
C GLY A 510 -27.43 29.51 -9.17
N ASP A 511 -27.47 29.74 -7.87
CA ASP A 511 -26.37 29.72 -6.91
C ASP A 511 -25.96 28.28 -6.49
N ALA A 512 -26.39 27.28 -7.25
CA ALA A 512 -26.19 25.88 -6.96
C ALA A 512 -24.78 25.42 -7.34
N ARG A 513 -24.28 24.47 -6.56
CA ARG A 513 -22.98 23.82 -6.70
C ARG A 513 -23.23 22.34 -6.50
N VAL A 514 -23.09 21.58 -7.57
CA VAL A 514 -23.61 20.22 -7.66
C VAL A 514 -22.44 19.25 -7.64
N GLY A 515 -22.39 18.44 -6.59
CA GLY A 515 -21.51 17.28 -6.51
C GLY A 515 -22.07 16.14 -7.34
N MET A 516 -21.18 15.39 -7.97
CA MET A 516 -21.46 14.21 -8.79
C MET A 516 -20.55 13.07 -8.35
N ASP A 517 -21.12 11.88 -8.31
CA ASP A 517 -20.46 10.65 -7.88
C ASP A 517 -21.10 9.43 -8.57
N ASN A 518 -20.42 8.28 -8.57
CA ASN A 518 -20.90 6.97 -9.03
C ASN A 518 -21.56 7.03 -10.42
N LEU A 519 -20.82 7.51 -11.41
CA LEU A 519 -21.28 7.60 -12.79
C LEU A 519 -21.05 6.25 -13.49
N SER A 520 -22.06 5.73 -14.19
CA SER A 520 -21.84 4.62 -15.13
C SER A 520 -22.80 4.63 -16.32
N TRP A 521 -22.46 3.93 -17.40
CA TRP A 521 -23.42 3.68 -18.48
C TRP A 521 -23.28 2.31 -19.10
N THR A 522 -24.41 1.82 -19.63
CA THR A 522 -24.45 0.54 -20.34
C THR A 522 -24.09 0.71 -21.81
N CYS A 523 -23.45 -0.30 -22.39
CA CYS A 523 -23.18 -0.40 -23.81
C CYS A 523 -24.47 -0.44 -24.63
N TYR A 524 -24.38 0.03 -25.87
CA TYR A 524 -25.42 -0.15 -26.86
C TYR A 524 -24.81 -0.37 -28.24
N SER A 525 -25.20 -1.46 -28.87
CA SER A 525 -24.99 -1.66 -30.30
C SER A 525 -26.34 -1.81 -30.97
N SER A 526 -26.47 -1.21 -32.15
CA SER A 526 -27.62 -1.51 -32.98
C SER A 526 -27.49 -2.97 -33.44
N LEU A 527 -28.56 -3.77 -33.27
CA LEU A 527 -28.67 -5.12 -33.85
C LEU A 527 -28.80 -5.00 -35.37
N SER A 528 -27.78 -4.49 -36.04
CA SER A 528 -27.69 -4.50 -37.49
C SER A 528 -26.88 -5.71 -37.91
N LEU A 529 -27.56 -6.76 -38.38
CA LEU A 529 -26.94 -7.62 -39.37
C LEU A 529 -26.69 -6.74 -40.60
N PRO A 530 -25.49 -6.73 -41.20
CA PRO A 530 -25.36 -6.24 -42.57
C PRO A 530 -26.27 -7.10 -43.43
N GLU A 531 -27.44 -6.58 -43.83
CA GLU A 531 -28.29 -7.25 -44.79
C GLU A 531 -27.61 -7.14 -46.16
N ASN A 532 -26.63 -8.01 -46.39
CA ASN A 532 -26.01 -8.18 -47.70
C ASN A 532 -27.01 -8.91 -48.60
N SER A 533 -28.03 -8.17 -49.07
CA SER A 533 -28.92 -8.64 -50.11
C SER A 533 -28.14 -8.74 -51.42
N ILE A 534 -28.21 -9.89 -52.09
CA ILE A 534 -27.69 -10.01 -53.45
C ILE A 534 -28.57 -9.12 -54.33
N GLU A 535 -27.98 -8.06 -54.93
CA GLU A 535 -28.68 -7.22 -55.89
C GLU A 535 -29.37 -8.07 -56.97
N ALA A 536 -30.56 -7.68 -57.42
CA ALA A 536 -31.44 -8.52 -58.22
C ALA A 536 -30.76 -9.21 -59.44
N ILE A 537 -30.44 -10.50 -59.32
CA ILE A 537 -29.86 -11.31 -60.42
C ILE A 537 -30.96 -11.85 -61.34
N SER A 538 -30.86 -11.55 -62.63
CA SER A 538 -31.75 -12.08 -63.67
C SER A 538 -31.18 -13.36 -64.30
N ILE A 539 -31.96 -14.45 -64.28
CA ILE A 539 -31.55 -15.78 -64.76
C ILE A 539 -32.58 -16.29 -65.75
N TYR A 540 -32.17 -16.52 -67.01
CA TYR A 540 -33.10 -16.94 -68.06
C TYR A 540 -32.40 -17.61 -69.25
N PRO A 541 -33.10 -18.47 -70.00
CA PRO A 541 -34.43 -19.00 -69.69
C PRO A 541 -34.36 -20.09 -68.62
N ASN A 542 -35.45 -20.24 -67.87
CA ASN A 542 -35.70 -21.38 -66.99
C ASN A 542 -37.16 -21.81 -67.19
N PRO A 543 -37.44 -22.93 -67.88
CA PRO A 543 -36.52 -24.01 -68.25
C PRO A 543 -35.45 -23.67 -69.30
N VAL A 544 -34.25 -24.21 -69.13
CA VAL A 544 -33.09 -24.03 -70.02
C VAL A 544 -32.99 -25.17 -71.04
N LYS A 545 -32.62 -24.84 -72.29
CA LYS A 545 -32.19 -25.83 -73.30
C LYS A 545 -30.67 -25.95 -73.29
N ASN A 546 -29.95 -25.14 -74.05
CA ASN A 546 -28.49 -25.30 -74.21
C ASN A 546 -27.66 -24.23 -73.50
N SER A 547 -28.27 -23.09 -73.17
CA SER A 547 -27.56 -21.94 -72.62
C SER A 547 -28.40 -21.21 -71.57
N LEU A 548 -27.80 -20.98 -70.41
CA LEU A 548 -28.37 -20.20 -69.31
C LEU A 548 -27.69 -18.82 -69.27
N ASN A 549 -28.46 -17.75 -69.37
CA ASN A 549 -27.95 -16.40 -69.21
C ASN A 549 -28.13 -15.94 -67.77
N ILE A 550 -27.07 -15.38 -67.20
CA ILE A 550 -27.05 -14.79 -65.86
C ILE A 550 -26.61 -13.35 -66.02
N LYS A 551 -27.49 -12.41 -65.68
CA LYS A 551 -27.17 -10.98 -65.62
C LYS A 551 -27.00 -10.56 -64.17
N LEU A 552 -25.82 -10.04 -63.86
CA LEU A 552 -25.52 -9.39 -62.59
C LEU A 552 -25.83 -7.90 -62.71
N ASN A 553 -26.33 -7.31 -61.63
CA ASN A 553 -26.52 -5.86 -61.51
C ASN A 553 -25.34 -5.15 -60.82
N SER A 554 -24.36 -5.92 -60.32
CA SER A 554 -23.12 -5.43 -59.73
C SER A 554 -21.89 -6.02 -60.45
N GLN A 555 -20.72 -5.41 -60.25
CA GLN A 555 -19.43 -5.88 -60.78
C GLN A 555 -18.66 -6.80 -59.81
N ILE A 556 -19.34 -7.27 -58.75
CA ILE A 556 -18.73 -8.10 -57.72
C ILE A 556 -18.53 -9.51 -58.29
N GLU A 557 -17.36 -10.09 -58.03
CA GLU A 557 -17.06 -11.47 -58.37
C GLU A 557 -18.11 -12.42 -57.76
N THR A 558 -18.77 -13.18 -58.63
CA THR A 558 -19.92 -14.01 -58.30
C THR A 558 -19.65 -15.44 -58.75
N GLN A 559 -19.65 -16.36 -57.79
CA GLN A 559 -19.52 -17.79 -58.01
C GLN A 559 -20.89 -18.40 -58.35
N ILE A 560 -20.96 -19.10 -59.48
CA ILE A 560 -22.15 -19.81 -59.94
C ILE A 560 -21.88 -21.30 -59.94
N ASP A 561 -22.64 -22.05 -59.16
CA ASP A 561 -22.55 -23.51 -59.08
C ASP A 561 -23.88 -24.16 -59.42
N ILE A 562 -23.83 -25.24 -60.19
CA ILE A 562 -25.00 -26.08 -60.47
C ILE A 562 -24.79 -27.42 -59.79
N PHE A 563 -25.80 -27.87 -59.06
CA PHE A 563 -25.84 -29.18 -58.41
C PHE A 563 -27.02 -29.98 -58.97
N ASN A 564 -26.86 -31.30 -59.06
CA ASN A 564 -28.01 -32.18 -59.28
C ASN A 564 -28.84 -32.31 -57.99
N VAL A 565 -30.01 -32.98 -58.07
CA VAL A 565 -30.90 -33.18 -56.89
C VAL A 565 -30.29 -34.02 -55.77
N LEU A 566 -29.22 -34.76 -56.02
CA LEU A 566 -28.48 -35.53 -55.01
C LEU A 566 -27.36 -34.70 -54.36
N GLY A 567 -27.25 -33.41 -54.68
CA GLY A 567 -26.21 -32.52 -54.16
C GLY A 567 -24.84 -32.69 -54.83
N LYS A 568 -24.71 -33.49 -55.89
CA LYS A 568 -23.46 -33.58 -56.66
C LYS A 568 -23.26 -32.29 -57.46
N HIS A 569 -22.11 -31.67 -57.27
CA HIS A 569 -21.66 -30.51 -58.05
C HIS A 569 -21.40 -30.92 -59.51
N VAL A 570 -22.06 -30.27 -60.46
CA VAL A 570 -22.01 -30.62 -61.90
C VAL A 570 -21.41 -29.52 -62.77
N LEU A 571 -21.45 -28.26 -62.33
CA LEU A 571 -20.86 -27.14 -63.05
C LEU A 571 -20.48 -26.04 -62.08
N SER A 572 -19.36 -25.36 -62.35
CA SER A 572 -18.86 -24.23 -61.57
C SER A 572 -18.34 -23.14 -62.52
N LYS A 573 -18.67 -21.87 -62.26
CA LYS A 573 -18.19 -20.72 -63.04
C LYS A 573 -18.16 -19.46 -62.20
N VAL A 574 -17.04 -18.74 -62.23
CA VAL A 574 -16.92 -17.39 -61.67
C VAL A 574 -17.24 -16.36 -62.75
N ILE A 575 -18.04 -15.35 -62.42
CA ILE A 575 -18.42 -14.25 -63.30
C ILE A 575 -18.34 -12.91 -62.56
N THR A 576 -17.87 -11.85 -63.23
CA THR A 576 -17.80 -10.47 -62.69
C THR A 576 -18.76 -9.52 -63.40
N ASN A 577 -19.47 -10.02 -64.41
CA ASN A 577 -20.46 -9.31 -65.22
C ASN A 577 -21.49 -10.31 -65.77
N SER A 578 -22.43 -9.84 -66.59
CA SER A 578 -23.37 -10.71 -67.31
C SER A 578 -22.63 -11.78 -68.13
N SER A 579 -23.07 -13.03 -68.03
CA SER A 579 -22.41 -14.17 -68.69
C SER A 579 -23.42 -15.24 -69.10
N THR A 580 -23.06 -16.00 -70.13
CA THR A 580 -23.79 -17.20 -70.57
C THR A 580 -23.05 -18.46 -70.11
N ILE A 581 -23.79 -19.42 -69.59
CA ILE A 581 -23.30 -20.75 -69.18
C ILE A 581 -23.82 -21.77 -70.18
N ASN A 582 -22.92 -22.58 -70.76
CA ASN A 582 -23.30 -23.70 -71.60
C ASN A 582 -23.80 -24.86 -70.71
N THR A 583 -25.05 -25.28 -70.94
CA THR A 583 -25.73 -26.35 -70.21
C THR A 583 -26.01 -27.58 -71.07
N GLU A 584 -25.42 -27.70 -72.26
CA GLU A 584 -25.58 -28.86 -73.16
C GLU A 584 -25.16 -30.17 -72.52
N GLN A 585 -24.11 -30.13 -71.70
CA GLN A 585 -23.60 -31.29 -70.94
C GLN A 585 -24.52 -31.77 -69.82
N LEU A 586 -25.57 -31.02 -69.47
CA LEU A 586 -26.53 -31.41 -68.44
C LEU A 586 -27.66 -32.23 -69.06
N SER A 587 -27.93 -33.41 -68.51
CA SER A 587 -29.11 -34.23 -68.84
C SER A 587 -30.42 -33.53 -68.45
N THR A 588 -31.52 -33.82 -69.15
CA THR A 588 -32.87 -33.35 -68.79
C THR A 588 -33.21 -33.67 -67.33
N GLY A 589 -33.70 -32.67 -66.59
CA GLY A 589 -34.00 -32.84 -65.17
C GLY A 589 -34.04 -31.53 -64.38
N VAL A 590 -34.15 -31.67 -63.06
CA VAL A 590 -34.13 -30.54 -62.11
C VAL A 590 -32.75 -30.43 -61.49
N TYR A 591 -32.26 -29.20 -61.35
CA TYR A 591 -30.97 -28.84 -60.77
C TYR A 591 -31.15 -27.71 -59.75
N ILE A 592 -30.16 -27.55 -58.88
CA ILE A 592 -30.06 -26.43 -57.94
C ILE A 592 -28.95 -25.52 -58.45
N LEU A 593 -29.30 -24.29 -58.79
CA LEU A 593 -28.36 -23.22 -59.14
C LEU A 593 -28.05 -22.41 -57.87
N ARG A 594 -26.82 -22.48 -57.39
CA ARG A 594 -26.31 -21.69 -56.26
C ARG A 594 -25.48 -20.52 -56.79
N ILE A 595 -25.69 -19.36 -56.21
CA ILE A 595 -25.02 -18.11 -56.57
C ILE A 595 -24.43 -17.56 -55.29
N LYS A 596 -23.12 -17.34 -55.25
CA LYS A 596 -22.41 -16.80 -54.10
C LYS A 596 -21.70 -15.51 -54.50
N GLN A 597 -21.97 -14.42 -53.78
CA GLN A 597 -21.36 -13.11 -53.98
C GLN A 597 -20.90 -12.60 -52.61
N GLY A 598 -19.58 -12.49 -52.40
CA GLY A 598 -19.02 -12.27 -51.06
C GLY A 598 -19.47 -13.36 -50.06
N ASN A 599 -20.07 -12.94 -48.96
CA ASN A 599 -20.61 -13.82 -47.91
C ASN A 599 -22.07 -14.24 -48.13
N SER A 600 -22.75 -13.72 -49.15
CA SER A 600 -24.16 -14.01 -49.43
C SER A 600 -24.32 -15.17 -50.41
N THR A 601 -25.33 -16.03 -50.19
CA THR A 601 -25.65 -17.16 -51.07
C THR A 601 -27.14 -17.17 -51.43
N LEU A 602 -27.46 -17.24 -52.73
CA LEU A 602 -28.81 -17.42 -53.26
C LEU A 602 -28.91 -18.76 -53.99
N SER A 603 -29.98 -19.53 -53.74
CA SER A 603 -30.26 -20.77 -54.47
C SER A 603 -31.55 -20.64 -55.28
N LYS A 604 -31.54 -21.02 -56.56
CA LYS A 604 -32.72 -21.10 -57.43
C LYS A 604 -32.84 -22.50 -58.04
N LYS A 605 -34.08 -22.94 -58.24
CA LYS A 605 -34.38 -24.14 -59.02
C LYS A 605 -34.08 -23.87 -60.49
N LEU A 606 -33.32 -24.75 -61.14
CA LEU A 606 -33.08 -24.76 -62.57
C LEU A 606 -33.72 -26.00 -63.20
N ILE A 607 -34.49 -25.84 -64.26
CA ILE A 607 -35.11 -26.94 -65.01
C ILE A 607 -34.39 -27.04 -66.35
N LYS A 608 -33.78 -28.18 -66.65
CA LYS A 608 -33.17 -28.49 -67.95
C LYS A 608 -34.15 -29.34 -68.75
N ASN A 609 -34.56 -28.84 -69.92
CA ASN A 609 -35.39 -29.57 -70.88
C ASN A 609 -34.54 -30.46 -71.79
#